data_AF-A0A558A239-F1
#
_entry.id   AF-A0A558A239-F1
#
_cell.length_a   1.000
_cell.length_b   1.000
_cell.length_c   1.000
_cell.angle_alpha   90.00
_cell.angle_beta   90.00
_cell.angle_gamma   90.00
#
_symmetry.space_group_name_H-M   'P 1'
#
loop_
_entity.id
_entity.type
_entity.pdbx_description
1 polymer ?
#
loop_
_entity_poly.entity_id
_entity_poly.type
_entity_poly.pdbx_seq_one_letter_code
_entity_poly.pdbx_strand_id
1 'polypeptide(L)'
;MAMRSRTLKRMAAAIAMTAAAVLAGAAPALAAAGTVHTDSGLPLTVRAAPSTSASAVGSVANGTAVTIGCQSNGETVTGKYGTSDIWDYLPASNGYVSDTYVYTGSDGRVAPDCAGATQSCSTAGTGDPHTCAEAVTWAKAHVHTTYDADYYDYCDRINAWAYGFSASGSTTAYVHWTQIPSGYKHPGDTEVPAGGLAFFSNGGAGHTMISLGGGQFLSNDIHGAGTYTQTTIAEIKSKWGQTYLGWAQPWFKVNH
;
A
#
# COMPACT_ATOMS: atom_id res chain seq x y z
N MET A 1 -28.59 -39.43 -58.35
CA MET A 1 -29.93 -38.80 -58.46
C MET A 1 -30.52 -38.71 -57.05
N ALA A 2 -30.98 -37.53 -56.65
CA ALA A 2 -30.94 -37.00 -55.28
C ALA A 2 -31.81 -37.72 -54.21
N MET A 3 -31.23 -37.88 -53.02
CA MET A 3 -31.90 -38.24 -51.77
C MET A 3 -32.49 -36.97 -51.14
N ARG A 4 -33.83 -36.82 -51.13
CA ARG A 4 -34.51 -35.64 -50.56
C ARG A 4 -34.97 -35.89 -49.12
N SER A 5 -34.27 -35.17 -48.23
CA SER A 5 -34.51 -34.77 -46.84
C SER A 5 -35.84 -35.15 -46.15
N ARG A 6 -35.72 -35.80 -44.99
CA ARG A 6 -36.64 -35.63 -43.86
C ARG A 6 -35.82 -35.19 -42.66
N THR A 7 -35.97 -33.94 -42.22
CA THR A 7 -35.47 -33.55 -40.90
C THR A 7 -36.40 -32.52 -40.26
N LEU A 8 -36.75 -32.85 -39.02
CA LEU A 8 -37.77 -32.23 -38.19
C LEU A 8 -37.41 -30.79 -37.82
N LYS A 9 -38.41 -29.89 -37.87
CA LYS A 9 -38.35 -28.56 -37.23
C LYS A 9 -38.24 -28.76 -35.71
N ARG A 10 -37.04 -28.60 -35.15
CA ARG A 10 -36.84 -28.40 -33.72
C ARG A 10 -37.03 -26.91 -33.43
N MET A 11 -38.13 -26.57 -32.76
CA MET A 11 -38.32 -25.28 -32.12
C MET A 11 -37.26 -25.13 -31.02
N ALA A 12 -36.34 -24.18 -31.19
CA ALA A 12 -35.43 -23.78 -30.12
C ALA A 12 -36.11 -22.66 -29.33
N ALA A 13 -36.46 -22.95 -28.08
CA ALA A 13 -36.92 -21.97 -27.11
C ALA A 13 -35.74 -21.05 -26.75
N ALA A 14 -35.93 -19.74 -26.92
CA ALA A 14 -34.98 -18.74 -26.47
C ALA A 14 -35.07 -18.64 -24.94
N ILE A 15 -34.08 -19.19 -24.23
CA ILE A 15 -33.88 -18.96 -22.80
C ILE A 15 -33.25 -17.57 -22.67
N ALA A 16 -34.05 -16.58 -22.29
CA ALA A 16 -33.54 -15.28 -21.88
C ALA A 16 -32.79 -15.46 -20.54
N MET A 17 -31.46 -15.52 -20.60
CA MET A 17 -30.64 -15.39 -19.39
C MET A 17 -30.67 -13.92 -18.96
N THR A 18 -31.42 -13.62 -17.91
CA THR A 18 -31.31 -12.34 -17.20
C THR A 18 -29.93 -12.26 -16.56
N ALA A 19 -29.04 -11.47 -17.14
CA ALA A 19 -27.80 -11.06 -16.51
C ALA A 19 -28.16 -10.23 -15.26
N ALA A 20 -28.12 -10.86 -14.08
CA ALA A 20 -28.13 -10.14 -12.82
C ALA A 20 -26.80 -9.39 -12.73
N ALA A 21 -26.80 -8.11 -13.09
CA ALA A 21 -25.70 -7.21 -12.82
C ALA A 21 -25.57 -7.12 -11.29
N VAL A 22 -24.56 -7.79 -10.75
CA VAL A 22 -24.13 -7.61 -9.37
C VAL A 22 -23.56 -6.19 -9.28
N LEU A 23 -24.41 -5.24 -8.88
CA LEU A 23 -23.95 -3.94 -8.42
C LEU A 23 -23.14 -4.20 -7.15
N ALA A 24 -21.83 -4.37 -7.30
CA ALA A 24 -20.90 -4.20 -6.21
C ALA A 24 -21.01 -2.73 -5.78
N GLY A 25 -21.86 -2.48 -4.79
CA GLY A 25 -21.90 -1.19 -4.13
C GLY A 25 -20.51 -0.95 -3.54
N ALA A 26 -19.81 0.07 -4.04
CA ALA A 26 -18.65 0.60 -3.34
C ALA A 26 -19.11 0.93 -1.92
N ALA A 27 -18.52 0.29 -0.91
CA ALA A 27 -18.71 0.73 0.47
C ALA A 27 -18.38 2.23 0.51
N PRO A 28 -19.16 3.06 1.21
CA PRO A 28 -18.81 4.47 1.35
C PRO A 28 -17.38 4.53 1.90
N ALA A 29 -16.48 5.17 1.15
CA ALA A 29 -15.18 5.58 1.67
C ALA A 29 -15.47 6.30 2.99
N LEU A 30 -15.04 5.72 4.11
CA LEU A 30 -15.24 6.35 5.41
C LEU A 30 -14.46 7.65 5.39
N ALA A 31 -15.16 8.76 5.14
CA ALA A 31 -14.58 10.08 5.23
C ALA A 31 -14.17 10.29 6.69
N ALA A 32 -12.88 10.47 6.92
CA ALA A 32 -12.37 10.77 8.25
C ALA A 32 -12.64 12.23 8.60
N ALA A 33 -12.56 12.55 9.89
CA ALA A 33 -12.65 13.91 10.38
C ALA A 33 -11.34 14.31 11.04
N GLY A 34 -11.00 15.59 10.93
CA GLY A 34 -9.84 16.17 11.61
C GLY A 34 -10.11 17.61 12.03
N THR A 35 -9.22 18.18 12.86
CA THR A 35 -9.28 19.60 13.24
C THR A 35 -7.98 20.31 12.87
N VAL A 36 -8.08 21.38 12.10
CA VAL A 36 -6.91 22.15 11.66
C VAL A 36 -6.31 22.93 12.83
N HIS A 37 -4.99 22.84 13.01
CA HIS A 37 -4.25 23.59 14.02
C HIS A 37 -2.93 24.12 13.47
N THR A 38 -2.74 25.43 13.54
CA THR A 38 -1.49 26.13 13.16
C THR A 38 -0.90 26.85 14.37
N ASP A 39 0.42 26.81 14.53
CA ASP A 39 1.07 27.48 15.67
C ASP A 39 1.06 29.01 15.57
N SER A 40 0.96 29.54 14.35
CA SER A 40 0.80 30.98 14.10
C SER A 40 -0.62 31.50 14.39
N GLY A 41 -1.61 30.59 14.53
CA GLY A 41 -3.04 30.93 14.59
C GLY A 41 -3.62 31.42 13.25
N LEU A 42 -2.82 31.52 12.19
CA LEU A 42 -3.27 31.92 10.86
C LEU A 42 -3.99 30.77 10.14
N PRO A 43 -4.87 31.06 9.16
CA PRO A 43 -5.49 30.03 8.32
C PRO A 43 -4.45 29.18 7.58
N LEU A 44 -4.69 27.88 7.52
CA LEU A 44 -3.92 26.92 6.74
C LEU A 44 -4.31 27.04 5.27
N THR A 45 -3.33 27.17 4.37
CA THR A 45 -3.59 27.24 2.93
C THR A 45 -4.00 25.88 2.37
N VAL A 46 -5.09 25.84 1.60
CA VAL A 46 -5.50 24.69 0.79
C VAL A 46 -4.82 24.78 -0.57
N ARG A 47 -4.18 23.69 -1.00
CA ARG A 47 -3.36 23.58 -2.21
C ARG A 47 -4.05 22.75 -3.29
N ALA A 48 -3.85 23.09 -4.57
CA ALA A 48 -4.43 22.33 -5.68
C ALA A 48 -3.86 20.91 -5.82
N ALA A 49 -2.64 20.70 -5.34
CA ALA A 49 -1.90 19.45 -5.36
C ALA A 49 -1.16 19.29 -4.02
N PRO A 50 -0.68 18.09 -3.65
CA PRO A 50 -0.04 17.84 -2.36
C PRO A 50 1.41 18.38 -2.33
N SER A 51 1.55 19.71 -2.45
CA SER A 51 2.81 20.45 -2.37
C SER A 51 2.55 21.87 -1.89
N THR A 52 3.46 22.42 -1.08
CA THR A 52 3.40 23.81 -0.61
C THR A 52 3.63 24.81 -1.75
N SER A 53 4.28 24.39 -2.84
CA SER A 53 4.50 25.17 -4.05
C SER A 53 3.30 25.17 -5.02
N ALA A 54 2.34 24.26 -4.83
CA ALA A 54 1.14 24.23 -5.65
C ALA A 54 0.27 25.47 -5.42
N SER A 55 -0.55 25.79 -6.42
CA SER A 55 -1.45 26.94 -6.37
C SER A 55 -2.37 26.87 -5.15
N ALA A 56 -2.55 28.00 -4.48
CA ALA A 56 -3.50 28.13 -3.40
C ALA A 56 -4.91 28.16 -3.99
N VAL A 57 -5.77 27.23 -3.55
CA VAL A 57 -7.18 27.13 -3.98
C VAL A 57 -8.15 27.52 -2.87
N GLY A 58 -7.64 27.79 -1.67
CA GLY A 58 -8.43 28.27 -0.56
C GLY A 58 -7.62 28.34 0.74
N SER A 59 -8.34 28.48 1.85
CA SER A 59 -7.75 28.43 3.19
C SER A 59 -8.76 27.89 4.20
N VAL A 60 -8.27 27.20 5.22
CA VAL A 60 -9.06 26.71 6.35
C VAL A 60 -8.61 27.43 7.62
N ALA A 61 -9.54 28.02 8.36
CA ALA A 61 -9.19 28.74 9.58
C ALA A 61 -8.65 27.80 10.67
N ASN A 62 -7.75 28.30 11.51
CA ASN A 62 -7.26 27.57 12.68
C ASN A 62 -8.43 27.18 13.62
N GLY A 63 -8.43 25.95 14.11
CA GLY A 63 -9.50 25.36 14.92
C GLY A 63 -10.70 24.82 14.14
N THR A 64 -10.69 24.90 12.81
CA THR A 64 -11.82 24.41 11.99
C THR A 64 -11.80 22.89 11.88
N ALA A 65 -12.95 22.26 12.11
CA ALA A 65 -13.16 20.86 11.81
C ALA A 65 -13.30 20.64 10.29
N VAL A 66 -12.61 19.64 9.76
CA VAL A 66 -12.56 19.29 8.33
C VAL A 66 -12.96 17.84 8.10
N THR A 67 -13.50 17.57 6.92
CA THR A 67 -13.73 16.21 6.41
C THR A 67 -12.62 15.85 5.44
N ILE A 68 -11.97 14.72 5.68
CA ILE A 68 -10.91 14.16 4.86
C ILE A 68 -11.56 13.10 3.96
N GLY A 69 -11.64 13.38 2.67
CA GLY A 69 -12.24 12.47 1.70
C GLY A 69 -11.30 11.35 1.28
N CYS A 70 -10.01 11.68 1.17
CA CYS A 70 -8.93 10.77 0.87
C CYS A 70 -7.61 11.40 1.30
N GLN A 71 -6.53 10.61 1.32
CA GLN A 71 -5.18 11.09 1.61
C GLN A 71 -4.24 10.79 0.43
N SER A 72 -3.21 11.60 0.27
CA SER A 72 -2.16 11.43 -0.75
C SER A 72 -0.81 11.66 -0.13
N ASN A 73 0.25 11.00 -0.62
CA ASN A 73 1.60 11.51 -0.34
C ASN A 73 1.89 12.72 -1.23
N GLY A 74 2.85 13.53 -0.81
CA GLY A 74 3.31 14.69 -1.54
C GLY A 74 4.62 15.23 -0.98
N GLU A 75 4.76 16.55 -1.02
CA GLU A 75 5.91 17.23 -0.39
C GLU A 75 5.93 16.96 1.11
N THR A 76 7.10 16.60 1.65
CA THR A 76 7.30 16.47 3.10
C THR A 76 7.23 17.84 3.77
N VAL A 77 6.34 17.98 4.75
CA VAL A 77 6.13 19.23 5.49
C VAL A 77 6.39 18.96 6.97
N THR A 78 7.02 19.91 7.65
CA THR A 78 7.07 19.96 9.10
C THR A 78 6.02 20.95 9.60
N GLY A 79 5.08 20.45 10.39
CA GLY A 79 3.99 21.22 10.96
C GLY A 79 3.81 20.94 12.45
N LYS A 80 2.63 21.28 12.96
CA LYS A 80 2.31 21.23 14.39
C LYS A 80 2.45 19.84 15.00
N TYR A 81 2.04 18.81 14.26
CA TYR A 81 2.00 17.42 14.73
C TYR A 81 3.21 16.59 14.28
N GLY A 82 4.27 17.25 13.78
CA GLY A 82 5.52 16.59 13.39
C GLY A 82 5.84 16.78 11.92
N THR A 83 6.56 15.82 11.35
CA THR A 83 6.98 15.84 9.95
C THR A 83 6.39 14.64 9.22
N SER A 84 5.68 14.90 8.12
CA SER A 84 5.00 13.88 7.33
C SER A 84 4.92 14.33 5.87
N ASP A 85 4.82 13.38 4.96
CA ASP A 85 4.52 13.58 3.55
C ASP A 85 3.05 13.30 3.22
N ILE A 86 2.20 13.06 4.23
CA ILE A 86 0.76 12.85 4.07
C ILE A 86 0.04 14.19 3.88
N TRP A 87 -0.89 14.21 2.92
CA TRP A 87 -1.75 15.32 2.58
C TRP A 87 -3.21 14.88 2.57
N ASP A 88 -4.05 15.63 3.28
CA ASP A 88 -5.49 15.42 3.37
C ASP A 88 -6.20 16.14 2.24
N TYR A 89 -6.93 15.39 1.42
CA TYR A 89 -7.85 16.00 0.47
C TYR A 89 -9.15 16.37 1.17
N LEU A 90 -9.52 17.65 1.07
CA LEU A 90 -10.74 18.21 1.63
C LEU A 90 -11.78 18.38 0.51
N PRO A 91 -12.81 17.52 0.43
CA PRO A 91 -13.81 17.60 -0.64
C PRO A 91 -14.55 18.93 -0.68
N ALA A 92 -14.77 19.55 0.49
CA ALA A 92 -15.44 20.85 0.61
C ALA A 92 -14.64 22.01 0.00
N SER A 93 -13.32 21.86 -0.12
CA SER A 93 -12.43 22.88 -0.69
C SER A 93 -11.81 22.45 -2.02
N ASN A 94 -12.11 21.23 -2.49
CA ASN A 94 -11.54 20.62 -3.69
C ASN A 94 -10.00 20.82 -3.77
N GLY A 95 -9.30 20.47 -2.68
CA GLY A 95 -7.87 20.65 -2.57
C GLY A 95 -7.28 19.99 -1.33
N TYR A 96 -5.98 20.12 -1.16
CA TYR A 96 -5.16 19.40 -0.19
C TYR A 96 -4.64 20.32 0.91
N VAL A 97 -4.53 19.79 2.13
CA VAL A 97 -3.78 20.41 3.23
C VAL A 97 -2.78 19.39 3.78
N SER A 98 -1.67 19.84 4.36
CA SER A 98 -0.73 18.90 4.99
C SER A 98 -1.33 18.34 6.27
N ASP A 99 -1.29 17.02 6.42
CA ASP A 99 -1.77 16.27 7.60
C ASP A 99 -1.04 16.70 8.88
N THR A 100 0.20 17.20 8.77
CA THR A 100 0.97 17.73 9.91
C THR A 100 0.32 18.91 10.64
N TYR A 101 -0.73 19.50 10.07
CA TYR A 101 -1.54 20.55 10.69
C TYR A 101 -2.98 20.11 11.00
N VAL A 102 -3.33 18.83 10.82
CA VAL A 102 -4.68 18.31 11.03
C VAL A 102 -4.64 17.26 12.14
N TYR A 103 -5.32 17.55 13.24
CA TYR A 103 -5.47 16.58 14.32
C TYR A 103 -6.54 15.56 13.96
N THR A 104 -6.13 14.33 13.68
CA THR A 104 -7.01 13.18 13.36
C THR A 104 -7.02 12.14 14.48
N GLY A 105 -6.08 12.22 15.42
CA GLY A 105 -5.87 11.21 16.48
C GLY A 105 -5.04 10.00 16.04
N SER A 106 -4.41 10.05 14.87
CA SER A 106 -3.53 9.02 14.31
C SER A 106 -2.29 9.67 13.70
N ASP A 107 -1.12 9.05 13.84
CA ASP A 107 0.13 9.44 13.15
C ASP A 107 0.22 8.87 11.73
N GLY A 108 -0.69 7.95 11.38
CA GLY A 108 -0.82 7.37 10.04
C GLY A 108 -2.15 7.73 9.38
N ARG A 109 -2.37 7.24 8.17
CA ARG A 109 -3.57 7.51 7.38
C ARG A 109 -4.86 7.17 8.14
N VAL A 110 -5.86 8.04 7.98
CA VAL A 110 -7.22 7.88 8.52
C VAL A 110 -8.29 7.78 7.43
N ALA A 111 -7.94 8.07 6.18
CA ALA A 111 -8.82 8.01 5.01
C ALA A 111 -8.15 7.18 3.88
N PRO A 112 -8.93 6.64 2.93
CA PRO A 112 -8.37 5.90 1.79
C PRO A 112 -7.52 6.80 0.88
N ASP A 113 -6.75 6.22 -0.05
CA ASP A 113 -5.95 7.02 -0.97
C ASP A 113 -6.80 7.78 -1.99
N CYS A 114 -6.31 8.95 -2.39
CA CYS A 114 -6.96 9.72 -3.43
C CYS A 114 -6.88 9.00 -4.78
N ALA A 115 -7.97 8.99 -5.54
CA ALA A 115 -7.99 8.39 -6.86
C ALA A 115 -6.88 9.01 -7.75
N GLY A 116 -5.91 8.20 -8.17
CA GLY A 116 -4.75 8.63 -8.95
C GLY A 116 -3.51 9.01 -8.13
N ALA A 117 -3.61 9.06 -6.80
CA ALA A 117 -2.48 9.09 -5.88
C ALA A 117 -1.95 7.66 -5.66
N THR A 118 -1.57 6.97 -6.73
CA THR A 118 -0.91 5.69 -6.59
C THR A 118 0.46 5.96 -6.00
N GLN A 119 0.66 5.62 -4.73
CA GLN A 119 2.01 5.55 -4.17
C GLN A 119 2.86 4.74 -5.14
N SER A 120 4.10 5.20 -5.37
CA SER A 120 5.04 4.50 -6.24
C SER A 120 6.23 4.07 -5.41
N CYS A 121 6.70 2.86 -5.67
CA CYS A 121 7.93 2.40 -5.07
C CYS A 121 9.10 3.16 -5.73
N SER A 122 10.07 3.57 -4.91
CA SER A 122 11.26 4.29 -5.32
C SER A 122 12.46 3.77 -4.56
N THR A 123 13.57 3.56 -5.28
CA THR A 123 14.89 3.23 -4.71
C THR A 123 15.79 4.48 -4.60
N ALA A 124 15.19 5.67 -4.71
CA ALA A 124 15.93 6.92 -4.60
C ALA A 124 16.46 7.11 -3.17
N GLY A 125 17.77 7.20 -3.04
CA GLY A 125 18.45 7.45 -1.75
C GLY A 125 18.65 6.22 -0.87
N THR A 126 18.18 5.05 -1.28
CA THR A 126 18.34 3.77 -0.56
C THR A 126 19.54 2.96 -1.07
N GLY A 127 19.98 3.24 -2.30
CA GLY A 127 21.18 2.64 -2.90
C GLY A 127 21.00 1.17 -3.31
N ASP A 128 19.76 0.76 -3.57
CA ASP A 128 19.47 -0.60 -4.05
C ASP A 128 20.05 -0.86 -5.44
N PRO A 129 20.67 -2.04 -5.65
CA PRO A 129 21.13 -2.48 -6.97
C PRO A 129 20.01 -2.66 -8.00
N HIS A 130 18.85 -3.16 -7.58
CA HIS A 130 17.68 -3.32 -8.44
C HIS A 130 16.63 -2.24 -8.16
N THR A 131 15.99 -1.75 -9.22
CA THR A 131 14.77 -0.94 -9.11
C THR A 131 13.61 -1.75 -8.55
N CYS A 132 12.56 -1.08 -8.09
CA CYS A 132 11.32 -1.73 -7.65
C CYS A 132 10.72 -2.66 -8.71
N ALA A 133 10.77 -2.27 -9.99
CA ALA A 133 10.25 -3.09 -11.09
C ALA A 133 11.10 -4.35 -11.33
N GLU A 134 12.42 -4.23 -11.23
CA GLU A 134 13.35 -5.37 -11.32
C GLU A 134 13.18 -6.31 -10.13
N ALA A 135 13.02 -5.79 -8.92
CA ALA A 135 12.77 -6.59 -7.72
C ALA A 135 11.44 -7.38 -7.82
N VAL A 136 10.37 -6.75 -8.33
CA VAL A 136 9.10 -7.45 -8.61
C VAL A 136 9.28 -8.52 -9.67
N THR A 137 10.07 -8.24 -10.71
CA THR A 137 10.37 -9.22 -11.77
C THR A 137 11.15 -10.40 -11.22
N TRP A 138 12.17 -10.15 -10.40
CA TRP A 138 12.93 -11.18 -9.69
C TRP A 138 12.01 -12.03 -8.82
N ALA A 139 11.19 -11.40 -7.98
CA ALA A 139 10.31 -12.11 -7.05
C ALA A 139 9.35 -13.06 -7.81
N LYS A 140 8.73 -12.58 -8.90
CA LYS A 140 7.86 -13.41 -9.75
C LYS A 140 8.59 -14.59 -10.39
N ALA A 141 9.86 -14.43 -10.76
CA ALA A 141 10.66 -15.49 -11.36
C ALA A 141 11.08 -16.59 -10.35
N HIS A 142 10.98 -16.32 -9.05
CA HIS A 142 11.40 -17.22 -7.98
C HIS A 142 10.22 -17.88 -7.25
N VAL A 143 9.00 -17.82 -7.80
CA VAL A 143 7.83 -18.47 -7.20
C VAL A 143 7.97 -19.99 -7.27
N HIS A 144 7.77 -20.67 -6.13
CA HIS A 144 7.71 -22.12 -6.05
C HIS A 144 6.83 -22.61 -4.89
N THR A 145 6.27 -23.80 -5.05
CA THR A 145 5.37 -24.44 -4.09
C THR A 145 5.98 -25.63 -3.36
N THR A 146 7.23 -25.99 -3.69
CA THR A 146 8.01 -27.02 -3.01
C THR A 146 8.88 -26.40 -1.93
N TYR A 147 9.24 -27.19 -0.92
CA TYR A 147 10.18 -26.78 0.11
C TYR A 147 11.53 -26.38 -0.51
N ASP A 148 12.00 -25.20 -0.14
CA ASP A 148 13.37 -24.74 -0.34
C ASP A 148 13.95 -24.24 1.00
N ALA A 149 15.10 -24.80 1.39
CA ALA A 149 15.77 -24.43 2.63
C ALA A 149 16.28 -22.97 2.62
N ASP A 150 16.53 -22.41 1.44
CA ASP A 150 16.94 -21.02 1.29
C ASP A 150 15.79 -20.03 1.51
N TYR A 151 14.54 -20.52 1.49
CA TYR A 151 13.34 -19.72 1.70
C TYR A 151 12.69 -19.94 3.07
N TYR A 152 13.05 -21.00 3.79
CA TYR A 152 12.44 -21.31 5.08
C TYR A 152 12.91 -20.35 6.19
N ASP A 153 11.99 -19.60 6.82
CA ASP A 153 12.26 -18.61 7.88
C ASP A 153 13.14 -17.40 7.45
N TYR A 154 13.30 -17.16 6.15
CA TYR A 154 14.21 -16.13 5.60
C TYR A 154 13.49 -14.95 4.90
N CYS A 155 12.27 -14.61 5.32
CA CYS A 155 11.42 -13.56 4.72
C CYS A 155 12.18 -12.27 4.35
N ASP A 156 12.95 -11.73 5.30
CA ASP A 156 13.67 -10.47 5.13
C ASP A 156 14.86 -10.56 4.17
N ARG A 157 15.54 -11.72 4.18
CA ARG A 157 16.64 -12.01 3.27
C ARG A 157 16.16 -12.15 1.83
N ILE A 158 15.02 -12.80 1.61
CA ILE A 158 14.43 -12.96 0.26
C ILE A 158 14.09 -11.60 -0.35
N ASN A 159 13.53 -10.68 0.45
CA ASN A 159 13.28 -9.32 -0.01
C ASN A 159 14.59 -8.61 -0.39
N ALA A 160 15.67 -8.79 0.37
CA ALA A 160 16.98 -8.23 0.02
C ALA A 160 17.55 -8.84 -1.28
N TRP A 161 17.35 -10.14 -1.52
CA TRP A 161 17.73 -10.81 -2.78
C TRP A 161 16.99 -10.23 -3.98
N ALA A 162 15.69 -9.95 -3.84
CA ALA A 162 14.90 -9.29 -4.88
C ALA A 162 15.52 -7.93 -5.26
N TYR A 163 16.07 -7.20 -4.29
CA TYR A 163 16.74 -5.92 -4.50
C TYR A 163 18.23 -6.02 -4.88
N GLY A 164 18.77 -7.24 -5.02
CA GLY A 164 20.13 -7.49 -5.50
C GLY A 164 21.20 -7.51 -4.40
N PHE A 165 20.81 -7.49 -3.13
CA PHE A 165 21.72 -7.71 -2.00
C PHE A 165 21.82 -9.20 -1.64
N SER A 166 22.84 -9.60 -0.88
CA SER A 166 22.94 -10.97 -0.35
C SER A 166 22.19 -11.16 0.98
N ALA A 167 21.90 -10.08 1.70
CA ALA A 167 21.16 -10.06 2.96
C ALA A 167 20.59 -8.66 3.23
N SER A 168 19.59 -8.54 4.11
CA SER A 168 19.02 -7.24 4.50
C SER A 168 19.92 -6.45 5.44
N GLY A 169 20.82 -7.12 6.16
CA GLY A 169 21.62 -6.53 7.26
C GLY A 169 20.88 -6.43 8.60
N SER A 170 19.61 -6.85 8.65
CA SER A 170 18.77 -6.86 9.84
C SER A 170 18.66 -8.27 10.41
N THR A 171 18.61 -8.41 11.74
CA THR A 171 18.50 -9.74 12.39
C THR A 171 17.13 -10.38 12.23
N THR A 172 16.08 -9.58 12.12
CA THR A 172 14.69 -10.03 11.92
C THR A 172 13.91 -8.98 11.11
N ALA A 173 12.76 -9.37 10.55
CA ALA A 173 11.88 -8.45 9.83
C ALA A 173 11.37 -7.30 10.72
N TYR A 174 11.10 -7.58 12.00
CA TYR A 174 10.70 -6.55 12.95
C TYR A 174 11.84 -5.57 13.25
N VAL A 175 13.06 -6.07 13.47
CA VAL A 175 14.24 -5.20 13.65
C VAL A 175 14.45 -4.35 12.40
N HIS A 176 14.30 -4.95 11.21
CA HIS A 176 14.38 -4.21 9.96
C HIS A 176 13.38 -3.05 9.93
N TRP A 177 12.10 -3.32 10.21
CA TRP A 177 11.09 -2.27 10.33
C TRP A 177 11.53 -1.17 11.29
N THR A 178 12.05 -1.48 12.47
CA THR A 178 12.47 -0.43 13.43
C THR A 178 13.63 0.44 12.94
N GLN A 179 14.51 -0.10 12.10
CA GLN A 179 15.71 0.61 11.61
C GLN A 179 15.43 1.54 10.42
N ILE A 180 14.37 1.27 9.65
CA ILE A 180 14.03 2.08 8.47
C ILE A 180 13.75 3.54 8.92
N PRO A 181 14.36 4.57 8.30
CA PRO A 181 14.04 5.96 8.60
C PRO A 181 12.56 6.29 8.35
N SER A 182 11.95 7.15 9.18
CA SER A 182 10.52 7.44 9.11
C SER A 182 10.04 7.94 7.74
N GLY A 183 10.87 8.69 7.01
CA GLY A 183 10.55 9.19 5.67
C GLY A 183 10.40 8.12 4.58
N TYR A 184 10.77 6.86 4.88
CA TYR A 184 10.54 5.72 3.97
C TYR A 184 9.38 4.83 4.42
N LYS A 185 8.77 5.10 5.58
CA LYS A 185 7.71 4.28 6.17
C LYS A 185 6.34 4.87 5.91
N HIS A 186 5.39 3.97 5.75
CA HIS A 186 3.98 4.26 5.59
C HIS A 186 3.20 3.40 6.63
N PRO A 187 3.21 3.80 7.93
CA PRO A 187 2.58 3.02 9.00
C PRO A 187 1.07 2.88 8.81
N GLY A 188 0.55 1.67 9.02
CA GLY A 188 -0.88 1.35 8.91
C GLY A 188 -1.42 1.29 7.48
N ASP A 189 -0.72 1.88 6.51
CA ASP A 189 -1.13 1.96 5.13
C ASP A 189 -1.11 0.59 4.44
N THR A 190 -2.23 0.20 3.84
CA THR A 190 -2.39 -1.09 3.14
C THR A 190 -2.25 -0.98 1.62
N GLU A 191 -2.16 0.22 1.06
CA GLU A 191 -2.00 0.47 -0.37
C GLU A 191 -0.52 0.43 -0.77
N VAL A 192 0.03 -0.78 -0.75
CA VAL A 192 1.47 -0.98 -0.98
C VAL A 192 1.78 -0.97 -2.48
N PRO A 193 2.63 -0.05 -2.98
CA PRO A 193 3.03 -0.05 -4.39
C PRO A 193 3.79 -1.31 -4.77
N ALA A 194 3.77 -1.67 -6.05
CA ALA A 194 4.60 -2.75 -6.56
C ALA A 194 6.08 -2.48 -6.23
N GLY A 195 6.74 -3.43 -5.57
CA GLY A 195 8.10 -3.34 -5.04
C GLY A 195 8.18 -2.91 -3.58
N GLY A 196 7.15 -2.25 -3.03
CA GLY A 196 7.13 -1.88 -1.61
C GLY A 196 7.16 -3.11 -0.69
N LEU A 197 7.73 -2.95 0.50
CA LEU A 197 7.90 -4.02 1.47
C LEU A 197 6.85 -3.88 2.59
N ALA A 198 5.99 -4.86 2.77
CA ALA A 198 4.97 -4.89 3.82
C ALA A 198 5.48 -5.60 5.07
N PHE A 199 5.32 -5.00 6.25
CA PHE A 199 5.88 -5.51 7.51
C PHE A 199 4.79 -5.86 8.54
N PHE A 200 5.11 -6.87 9.35
CA PHE A 200 4.24 -7.39 10.40
C PHE A 200 5.01 -7.60 11.70
N SER A 201 4.29 -7.57 12.82
CA SER A 201 4.77 -7.94 14.14
C SER A 201 3.98 -9.11 14.73
N ASN A 202 4.67 -9.92 15.52
CA ASN A 202 4.10 -11.03 16.28
C ASN A 202 4.66 -11.07 17.72
N GLY A 203 5.25 -9.97 18.20
CA GLY A 203 5.99 -9.92 19.46
C GLY A 203 7.40 -10.54 19.42
N GLY A 204 7.84 -11.04 18.25
CA GLY A 204 9.16 -11.64 18.04
C GLY A 204 9.80 -11.18 16.72
N ALA A 205 10.15 -12.13 15.84
CA ALA A 205 10.87 -11.83 14.60
C ALA A 205 10.08 -10.95 13.60
N GLY A 206 8.75 -10.92 13.71
CA GLY A 206 7.88 -10.29 12.71
C GLY A 206 7.89 -11.05 11.39
N HIS A 207 7.42 -10.38 10.33
CA HIS A 207 7.42 -10.90 8.96
C HIS A 207 7.51 -9.76 7.96
N THR A 208 8.04 -10.02 6.78
CA THR A 208 8.02 -9.06 5.67
C THR A 208 7.80 -9.75 4.33
N MET A 209 7.20 -9.03 3.38
CA MET A 209 6.86 -9.54 2.05
C MET A 209 6.92 -8.42 1.01
N ILE A 210 7.23 -8.77 -0.24
CA ILE A 210 7.31 -7.83 -1.36
C ILE A 210 5.96 -7.70 -2.07
N SER A 211 5.53 -6.46 -2.34
CA SER A 211 4.29 -6.17 -3.04
C SER A 211 4.43 -6.34 -4.55
N LEU A 212 3.42 -6.91 -5.19
CA LEU A 212 3.23 -6.94 -6.64
C LEU A 212 2.37 -5.77 -7.13
N GLY A 213 1.89 -4.92 -6.21
CA GLY A 213 0.82 -3.94 -6.44
C GLY A 213 -0.57 -4.57 -6.35
N GLY A 214 -1.61 -3.72 -6.27
CA GLY A 214 -3.00 -4.17 -6.25
C GLY A 214 -3.36 -5.07 -5.05
N GLY A 215 -2.67 -4.91 -3.92
CA GLY A 215 -2.89 -5.69 -2.70
C GLY A 215 -2.41 -7.14 -2.76
N GLN A 216 -1.62 -7.51 -3.78
CA GLN A 216 -1.01 -8.83 -3.93
C GLN A 216 0.46 -8.79 -3.54
N PHE A 217 0.96 -9.85 -2.91
CA PHE A 217 2.33 -9.93 -2.40
C PHE A 217 2.93 -11.29 -2.69
N LEU A 218 4.26 -11.39 -2.71
CA LEU A 218 4.97 -12.66 -2.63
C LEU A 218 5.61 -12.79 -1.26
N SER A 219 5.36 -13.93 -0.62
CA SER A 219 5.81 -14.25 0.73
C SER A 219 6.28 -15.68 0.79
N ASN A 220 7.28 -15.94 1.64
CA ASN A 220 7.65 -17.30 1.99
C ASN A 220 6.70 -17.90 3.04
N ASP A 221 6.75 -19.22 3.21
CA ASP A 221 6.19 -20.03 4.30
C ASP A 221 4.64 -20.08 4.44
N ILE A 222 3.91 -19.11 3.88
CA ILE A 222 2.46 -18.95 4.11
C ILE A 222 1.61 -20.10 3.59
N HIS A 223 2.08 -20.79 2.54
CA HIS A 223 1.42 -21.94 1.94
C HIS A 223 2.17 -23.26 2.18
N GLY A 224 3.15 -23.26 3.08
CA GLY A 224 3.98 -24.41 3.44
C GLY A 224 5.41 -23.99 3.70
N ALA A 225 6.10 -24.70 4.60
CA ALA A 225 7.49 -24.40 4.94
C ALA A 225 8.38 -24.32 3.69
N GLY A 226 9.18 -23.28 3.61
CA GLY A 226 10.12 -23.01 2.53
C GLY A 226 9.46 -22.77 1.18
N THR A 227 8.14 -22.56 1.08
CA THR A 227 7.50 -22.15 -0.20
C THR A 227 7.66 -20.66 -0.42
N TYR A 228 7.52 -20.18 -1.65
CA TYR A 228 7.46 -18.75 -1.99
C TYR A 228 6.30 -18.49 -2.95
N THR A 229 5.19 -17.97 -2.43
CA THR A 229 3.91 -17.94 -3.13
C THR A 229 3.18 -16.61 -2.96
N GLN A 230 2.18 -16.41 -3.81
CA GLN A 230 1.35 -15.21 -3.78
C GLN A 230 0.38 -15.22 -2.61
N THR A 231 0.28 -14.10 -1.89
CA THR A 231 -0.56 -13.93 -0.71
C THR A 231 -1.09 -12.49 -0.59
N THR A 232 -1.77 -12.20 0.51
CA THR A 232 -2.31 -10.88 0.85
C THR A 232 -2.03 -10.55 2.32
N ILE A 233 -2.09 -9.26 2.68
CA ILE A 233 -2.06 -8.82 4.09
C ILE A 233 -3.14 -9.54 4.92
N ALA A 234 -4.34 -9.71 4.36
CA ALA A 234 -5.45 -10.38 5.03
C ALA A 234 -5.17 -11.87 5.31
N GLU A 235 -4.48 -12.56 4.41
CA GLU A 235 -4.12 -13.96 4.60
C GLU A 235 -3.07 -14.12 5.71
N ILE A 236 -2.01 -13.30 5.72
CA ILE A 236 -1.01 -13.31 6.81
C ILE A 236 -1.67 -13.09 8.17
N LYS A 237 -2.56 -12.08 8.27
CA LYS A 237 -3.30 -11.77 9.50
C LYS A 237 -4.16 -12.94 9.96
N SER A 238 -4.87 -13.59 9.05
CA SER A 238 -5.82 -14.67 9.39
C SER A 238 -5.14 -16.01 9.69
N LYS A 239 -4.08 -16.39 8.95
CA LYS A 239 -3.37 -17.66 9.15
C LYS A 239 -2.38 -17.62 10.31
N TRP A 240 -1.67 -16.51 10.49
CA TRP A 240 -0.59 -16.41 11.47
C TRP A 240 -0.90 -15.49 12.64
N GLY A 241 -2.03 -14.78 12.63
CA GLY A 241 -2.39 -13.87 13.72
C GLY A 241 -1.46 -12.66 13.86
N GLN A 242 -0.65 -12.35 12.83
CA GLN A 242 0.30 -11.25 12.92
C GLN A 242 -0.39 -9.89 12.79
N THR A 243 0.17 -8.89 13.45
CA THR A 243 -0.29 -7.50 13.39
C THR A 243 0.46 -6.77 12.28
N TYR A 244 -0.28 -6.26 11.29
CA TYR A 244 0.28 -5.46 10.20
C TYR A 244 0.77 -4.10 10.74
N LEU A 245 2.01 -3.73 10.39
CA LEU A 245 2.65 -2.49 10.85
C LEU A 245 2.50 -1.36 9.82
N GLY A 246 2.46 -1.70 8.53
CA GLY A 246 2.56 -0.76 7.42
C GLY A 246 3.53 -1.29 6.37
N TRP A 247 3.84 -0.43 5.40
CA TRP A 247 4.82 -0.73 4.36
C TRP A 247 5.95 0.29 4.35
N ALA A 248 7.05 -0.04 3.67
CA ALA A 248 8.15 0.88 3.46
C ALA A 248 8.72 0.78 2.04
N GLN A 249 9.33 1.88 1.59
CA GLN A 249 10.26 1.87 0.46
C GLN A 249 11.38 0.85 0.72
N PRO A 250 11.98 0.27 -0.32
CA PRO A 250 13.06 -0.71 -0.17
C PRO A 250 14.30 -0.04 0.42
N TRP A 251 14.42 -0.11 1.73
CA TRP A 251 15.60 0.32 2.48
C TRP A 251 16.15 -0.93 3.12
N PHE A 252 17.48 -1.11 3.13
CA PHE A 252 18.12 -2.28 3.75
C PHE A 252 19.33 -1.85 4.56
N LYS A 253 19.46 -2.37 5.79
CA LYS A 253 20.55 -2.02 6.70
C LYS A 253 21.94 -2.37 6.15
N VAL A 254 22.05 -3.36 5.27
CA VAL A 254 23.35 -3.77 4.67
C VAL A 254 24.10 -2.61 3.98
N ASN A 255 23.40 -1.55 3.57
CA ASN A 255 23.96 -0.40 2.87
C ASN A 255 24.00 0.89 3.73
N HIS A 256 23.77 0.80 5.05
CA HIS A 256 23.64 1.94 5.99
C HIS A 256 24.17 1.63 7.39
#